data_AF-A0A2V7V253-F1
#
_entry.id   AF-A0A2V7V253-F1
#
_cell.length_a   1.000
_cell.length_b   1.000
_cell.length_c   1.000
_cell.angle_alpha   90.00
_cell.angle_beta   90.00
_cell.angle_gamma   90.00
#
_symmetry.space_group_name_H-M   'P 1'
#
loop_
_entity.id
_entity.type
_entity.pdbx_description
1 polymer ?
#
loop_
_entity_poly.entity_id
_entity_poly.type
_entity_poly.pdbx_seq_one_letter_code
_entity_poly.pdbx_strand_id
1 'polypeptide(L)'
;MDETRAWACFVSNVLVLPGLGSLLAGRRSGWLQAALALLGFALTVVWLGWFVSAWSSTGGFPLDGGPYLPAGVLGVLLFGLSWVWGLVTGLRLVREAGRAAKSQAKAPAVDTPRRPA
;
A
#
# COMPACT_ATOMS: atom_id res chain seq x y z
N MET A 1 -12.15 -2.19 -15.78
CA MET A 1 -11.40 -1.10 -15.12
C MET A 1 -10.33 -0.68 -16.09
N ASP A 2 -10.30 0.59 -16.47
CA ASP A 2 -9.34 1.10 -17.45
C ASP A 2 -7.90 1.01 -16.91
N GLU A 3 -6.94 0.73 -17.78
CA GLU A 3 -5.53 0.50 -17.45
C GLU A 3 -4.91 1.69 -16.67
N THR A 4 -5.31 2.92 -17.03
CA THR A 4 -4.94 4.15 -16.33
C THR A 4 -5.41 4.17 -14.87
N ARG A 5 -6.61 3.65 -14.58
CA ARG A 5 -7.14 3.60 -13.20
C ARG A 5 -6.42 2.53 -12.36
N ALA A 6 -6.00 1.43 -12.98
CA ALA A 6 -5.19 0.40 -12.32
C ALA A 6 -3.78 0.93 -11.97
N TRP A 7 -3.16 1.69 -12.87
CA TRP A 7 -1.89 2.37 -12.63
C TRP A 7 -2.00 3.46 -11.55
N ALA A 8 -3.08 4.24 -11.55
CA ALA A 8 -3.34 5.21 -10.49
C ALA A 8 -3.50 4.53 -9.12
N CYS A 9 -4.23 3.41 -9.03
CA CYS A 9 -4.33 2.63 -7.79
C CYS A 9 -2.98 2.09 -7.34
N PHE A 10 -2.14 1.61 -8.26
CA PHE A 10 -0.79 1.13 -7.95
C PHE A 10 0.09 2.26 -7.41
N VAL A 11 0.14 3.40 -8.11
CA VAL A 11 0.91 4.59 -7.70
C VAL A 11 0.45 5.11 -6.35
N SER A 12 -0.86 5.18 -6.09
CA SER A 12 -1.39 5.58 -4.77
C SER A 12 -1.00 4.60 -3.66
N ASN A 13 -0.92 3.29 -3.95
CA ASN A 13 -0.45 2.28 -2.99
C ASN A 13 1.07 2.35 -2.74
N VAL A 14 1.85 2.90 -3.69
CA VAL A 14 3.31 3.02 -3.62
C VAL A 14 3.74 4.34 -2.97
N LEU A 15 3.12 5.46 -3.34
CA LEU A 15 3.61 6.82 -3.06
C LEU A 15 2.84 7.57 -1.96
N VAL A 16 1.58 7.20 -1.66
CA VAL A 16 0.73 8.01 -0.77
C VAL A 16 0.47 7.31 0.57
N LEU A 17 -0.14 6.13 0.56
CA LEU A 17 -0.42 5.34 1.77
C LEU A 17 -0.73 3.89 1.35
N PRO A 18 -0.04 2.88 1.91
CA PRO A 18 -0.40 1.49 1.66
C PRO A 18 -1.85 1.20 2.07
N GLY A 19 -2.66 0.73 1.12
CA GLY A 19 -4.08 0.42 1.31
C GLY A 19 -5.04 1.35 0.57
N LEU A 20 -4.62 2.57 0.17
CA LEU A 20 -5.47 3.50 -0.59
C LEU A 20 -5.87 2.94 -1.98
N GLY A 21 -4.96 2.27 -2.67
CA GLY A 21 -5.24 1.63 -3.97
C GLY A 21 -6.20 0.45 -3.83
N SER A 22 -6.15 -0.28 -2.71
CA SER A 22 -7.09 -1.36 -2.40
C SER A 22 -8.49 -0.83 -2.10
N LEU A 23 -8.60 0.32 -1.42
CA LEU A 23 -9.87 1.00 -1.11
C LEU A 23 -10.51 1.60 -2.37
N LEU A 24 -9.70 2.25 -3.23
CA LEU A 24 -10.15 2.76 -4.54
C LEU A 24 -10.62 1.64 -5.48
N ALA A 25 -10.12 0.41 -5.29
CA ALA A 25 -10.57 -0.80 -5.98
C ALA A 25 -11.77 -1.51 -5.29
N GLY A 26 -12.33 -0.93 -4.21
CA GLY A 26 -13.52 -1.46 -3.52
C GLY A 26 -13.27 -2.68 -2.62
N ARG A 27 -12.00 -3.02 -2.32
CA ARG A 27 -11.66 -4.19 -1.48
C ARG A 27 -11.60 -3.81 -0.01
N ARG A 28 -12.38 -4.52 0.82
CA ARG A 28 -12.38 -4.35 2.29
C ARG A 28 -11.01 -4.59 2.96
N SER A 29 -10.12 -5.36 2.33
CA SER A 29 -8.75 -5.60 2.83
C SER A 29 -7.90 -4.32 2.89
N GLY A 30 -8.25 -3.28 2.15
CA GLY A 30 -7.55 -2.00 2.19
C GLY A 30 -7.64 -1.28 3.53
N TRP A 31 -8.77 -1.43 4.26
CA TRP A 31 -8.94 -0.85 5.59
C TRP A 31 -7.96 -1.45 6.60
N LEU A 32 -7.75 -2.77 6.56
CA LEU A 32 -6.83 -3.44 7.47
C LEU A 32 -5.37 -3.07 7.17
N GLN A 33 -5.00 -2.97 5.89
CA GLN A 33 -3.69 -2.45 5.48
C GLN A 33 -3.46 -1.02 5.99
N ALA A 34 -4.42 -0.13 5.76
CA ALA A 34 -4.33 1.25 6.22
C ALA A 34 -4.20 1.33 7.75
N ALA A 35 -4.99 0.56 8.49
CA ALA A 35 -4.93 0.52 9.95
C ALA A 35 -3.58 0.01 10.46
N LEU A 36 -3.05 -1.08 9.90
CA LEU A 36 -1.73 -1.62 10.28
C LEU A 36 -0.60 -0.65 9.95
N ALA A 37 -0.69 0.04 8.81
CA ALA A 37 0.29 1.03 8.41
C ALA A 37 0.26 2.26 9.34
N LEU A 38 -0.92 2.79 9.64
CA LEU A 38 -1.06 3.93 10.55
C LEU A 38 -0.58 3.59 11.96
N LEU A 39 -0.91 2.40 12.46
CA LEU A 39 -0.45 1.92 13.76
C LEU A 39 1.08 1.77 13.79
N GLY A 40 1.66 1.11 12.78
CA GLY A 40 3.11 0.94 12.69
C GLY A 40 3.85 2.28 12.58
N PHE A 41 3.32 3.21 11.79
CA PHE A 41 3.85 4.55 11.65
C PHE A 41 3.80 5.33 12.97
N ALA A 42 2.66 5.32 13.67
CA ALA A 42 2.51 6.01 14.94
C ALA A 42 3.50 5.50 16.01
N LEU A 43 3.66 4.18 16.13
CA LEU A 43 4.63 3.58 17.05
C LEU A 43 6.07 3.98 16.71
N THR A 44 6.40 4.03 15.41
CA THR A 44 7.73 4.47 14.93
C THR A 44 7.99 5.94 15.28
N VAL A 45 7.00 6.82 15.07
CA VAL A 45 7.10 8.25 15.39
C VAL A 45 7.25 8.49 16.89
N VAL A 46 6.54 7.74 17.73
CA VAL A 46 6.67 7.84 19.20
C VAL A 46 8.09 7.49 19.64
N TRP A 47 8.64 6.38 19.14
CA TRP A 47 10.02 6.01 19.45
C TRP A 47 11.02 7.04 18.95
N LEU A 48 10.87 7.51 17.71
CA LEU A 48 11.77 8.50 17.11
C LEU A 48 11.72 9.83 17.86
N GLY A 49 10.53 10.28 18.26
CA GLY A 49 10.34 11.49 19.06
C GLY A 49 11.01 11.40 20.42
N TRP A 50 10.89 10.24 21.09
CA TRP A 50 11.64 10.00 22.32
C TRP A 50 13.15 9.99 22.07
N PHE A 51 13.62 9.31 21.03
CA PHE A 51 15.03 9.19 20.70
C PHE A 51 15.68 10.55 20.46
N VAL A 52 15.03 11.40 19.66
CA VAL A 52 15.49 12.78 19.38
C VAL A 52 15.48 13.61 20.65
N SER A 53 14.43 13.50 21.48
CA SER A 53 14.33 14.20 22.76
C SER A 53 15.47 13.79 23.69
N ALA A 54 15.72 12.49 23.85
CA ALA A 54 16.81 11.96 24.66
C ALA A 54 18.16 12.45 24.15
N TRP A 55 18.47 12.27 22.86
CA TRP A 55 19.72 12.74 22.26
C TRP A 55 19.92 14.25 22.47
N SER A 56 18.90 15.07 22.23
CA SER A 56 18.98 16.51 22.42
C SER A 56 19.21 16.92 23.88
N SER A 57 18.69 16.14 24.83
CA SER A 57 18.77 16.45 26.27
C SER A 57 20.08 15.98 26.90
N THR A 58 20.62 14.83 26.46
CA THR A 58 21.86 14.25 27.02
C THR A 58 23.11 14.60 26.23
N GLY A 59 22.99 15.11 24.99
CA GLY A 59 24.13 15.38 24.10
C GLY A 59 24.86 14.13 23.59
N GLY A 60 24.65 12.98 24.22
CA GLY A 60 25.10 11.66 23.77
C GLY A 60 24.03 10.93 22.95
N PHE A 61 24.49 10.16 21.96
CA PHE A 61 23.64 9.31 21.14
C PHE A 61 23.12 8.11 21.96
N PRO A 62 21.80 7.88 22.08
CA PRO A 62 21.23 6.76 22.85
C PRO A 62 21.50 5.39 22.19
N LEU A 63 22.65 4.78 22.46
CA LEU A 63 23.08 3.51 21.84
C LEU A 63 22.23 2.30 22.27
N ASP A 64 21.61 2.38 23.44
CA ASP A 64 20.67 1.39 23.96
C ASP A 64 19.26 1.52 23.36
N GLY A 65 19.00 2.61 22.62
CA GLY A 65 17.72 2.87 21.95
C GLY A 65 16.54 3.19 22.88
N GLY A 66 16.74 3.07 24.19
CA GLY A 66 15.80 3.45 25.23
C GLY A 66 14.61 2.52 25.46
N PRO A 67 13.75 2.87 26.43
CA PRO A 67 12.63 2.04 26.87
C PRO A 67 11.56 1.83 25.78
N TYR A 68 11.50 2.71 24.79
CA TYR A 68 10.53 2.64 23.70
C TYR A 68 11.06 1.90 22.46
N LEU A 69 12.31 1.42 22.46
CA LEU A 69 12.90 0.69 21.33
C LEU A 69 12.05 -0.50 20.86
N PRO A 70 11.50 -1.36 21.75
CA PRO A 70 10.64 -2.46 21.31
C PRO A 70 9.38 -1.98 20.58
N ALA A 71 8.80 -0.86 21.02
CA ALA A 71 7.64 -0.25 20.35
C ALA A 71 8.03 0.32 18.99
N GLY A 72 9.21 0.95 18.87
CA GLY A 72 9.75 1.42 17.59
C GLY A 72 9.99 0.28 16.60
N VAL A 73 10.63 -0.81 17.04
CA VAL A 73 10.87 -2.01 16.22
C VAL A 73 9.55 -2.62 15.77
N LEU A 74 8.59 -2.80 16.68
CA LEU A 74 7.26 -3.28 16.34
C LEU A 74 6.57 -2.36 15.34
N GLY A 75 6.70 -1.05 15.52
CA GLY A 75 6.19 -0.03 14.61
C GLY A 75 6.72 -0.20 13.19
N VAL A 76 8.04 -0.30 13.04
CA VAL A 76 8.71 -0.49 11.75
C VAL A 76 8.29 -1.82 11.10
N LEU A 77 8.20 -2.90 11.88
CA LEU A 77 7.76 -4.20 11.37
C LEU A 77 6.32 -4.17 10.88
N LEU A 78 5.39 -3.61 11.67
CA LEU A 78 3.98 -3.49 11.28
C LEU A 78 3.80 -2.62 10.04
N PHE A 79 4.50 -1.48 10.00
CA PHE A 79 4.47 -0.57 8.86
C PHE A 79 5.04 -1.26 7.60
N GLY A 80 6.24 -1.86 7.71
CA GLY A 80 6.89 -2.56 6.62
C GLY A 80 6.09 -3.74 6.09
N LEU A 81 5.53 -4.56 6.97
CA LEU A 81 4.66 -5.70 6.58
C LEU A 81 3.39 -5.21 5.88
N SER A 82 2.74 -4.17 6.41
CA SER A 82 1.58 -3.58 5.75
C SER A 82 1.93 -3.01 4.37
N TRP A 83 3.08 -2.37 4.25
CA TRP A 83 3.56 -1.80 3.00
C TRP A 83 3.85 -2.87 1.94
N VAL A 84 4.59 -3.92 2.28
CA VAL A 84 4.85 -5.06 1.38
C VAL A 84 3.55 -5.74 0.96
N TRP A 85 2.63 -5.95 1.91
CA TRP A 85 1.31 -6.50 1.59
C TRP A 85 0.53 -5.59 0.63
N GLY A 86 0.60 -4.27 0.81
CA GLY A 86 0.00 -3.26 -0.07
C GLY A 86 0.54 -3.34 -1.49
N LEU A 87 1.86 -3.45 -1.63
CA LEU A 87 2.55 -3.61 -2.92
C LEU A 87 2.11 -4.88 -3.64
N VAL A 88 2.13 -6.03 -2.96
CA VAL A 88 1.69 -7.32 -3.55
C VAL A 88 0.24 -7.24 -4.01
N THR A 89 -0.64 -6.61 -3.23
CA THR A 89 -2.06 -6.45 -3.58
C THR A 89 -2.23 -5.55 -4.81
N GLY A 90 -1.52 -4.42 -4.87
CA GLY A 90 -1.53 -3.52 -6.02
C GLY A 90 -1.00 -4.18 -7.31
N LEU A 91 0.10 -4.94 -7.22
CA LEU A 91 0.67 -5.68 -8.36
C LEU A 91 -0.29 -6.73 -8.91
N ARG A 92 -1.04 -7.43 -8.04
CA ARG A 92 -2.05 -8.41 -8.47
C ARG A 92 -3.18 -7.73 -9.25
N LEU A 93 -3.67 -6.59 -8.77
CA LEU A 93 -4.69 -5.78 -9.44
C LEU A 93 -4.27 -5.33 -10.84
N VAL A 94 -3.05 -4.79 -11.00
CA VAL A 94 -2.54 -4.37 -12.31
C VAL A 94 -2.41 -5.57 -13.26
N ARG A 95 -1.95 -6.72 -12.76
CA ARG A 95 -1.84 -7.95 -13.54
C ARG A 95 -3.20 -8.49 -13.97
N GLU A 96 -4.20 -8.46 -13.10
CA GLU A 96 -5.57 -8.87 -13.40
C GLU A 96 -6.20 -7.96 -14.47
N ALA A 97 -6.05 -6.64 -14.32
CA ALA A 97 -6.53 -5.67 -15.29
C ALA A 97 -5.89 -5.86 -16.68
N GLY A 98 -4.57 -6.05 -16.73
CA GLY A 98 -3.86 -6.29 -17.99
C GLY A 98 -4.25 -7.62 -18.67
N ARG A 99 -4.59 -8.67 -17.89
CA ARG A 99 -5.11 -9.93 -18.44
C ARG A 99 -6.51 -9.75 -19.01
N ALA A 100 -7.39 -9.04 -18.32
CA ALA A 100 -8.75 -8.75 -18.81
C ALA A 100 -8.73 -7.95 -20.12
N ALA A 101 -7.88 -6.91 -20.21
CA ALA A 101 -7.70 -6.12 -21.42
C ALA A 101 -7.22 -6.96 -22.62
N LYS A 102 -6.22 -7.84 -22.41
CA LYS A 102 -5.73 -8.76 -23.45
C LYS A 102 -6.79 -9.78 -23.89
N SER A 103 -7.62 -10.26 -22.98
CA SER A 103 -8.72 -11.19 -23.30
C SER A 103 -9.83 -10.53 -24.12
N GLN A 104 -10.15 -9.26 -23.83
CA GLN A 104 -11.13 -8.47 -24.57
C GLN A 104 -10.62 -8.10 -25.98
N ALA A 105 -9.32 -7.81 -26.12
CA ALA A 105 -8.69 -7.59 -27.42
C ALA A 105 -8.62 -8.86 -28.30
N LYS A 106 -8.66 -10.05 -27.69
CA LYS A 106 -8.65 -11.34 -28.40
C LYS A 106 -10.05 -11.86 -28.73
N ALA A 107 -11.11 -11.34 -28.10
CA ALA A 107 -12.47 -11.71 -28.44
C ALA A 107 -12.77 -11.23 -29.88
N PRO A 108 -13.07 -12.14 -30.83
CA PRO A 108 -13.36 -11.72 -32.19
C PRO A 108 -14.60 -10.84 -32.15
N ALA A 109 -14.57 -9.74 -32.90
CA ALA A 109 -15.76 -8.96 -33.20
C ALA A 109 -16.83 -9.95 -33.68
N VAL A 110 -17.82 -10.23 -32.83
CA VAL A 110 -19.03 -10.89 -33.27
C VAL A 110 -19.66 -9.91 -34.23
N ASP A 111 -19.41 -10.18 -35.51
CA ASP A 111 -19.99 -9.51 -36.64
C ASP A 111 -21.50 -9.69 -36.52
N THR A 112 -22.16 -8.68 -35.97
CA THR A 112 -23.62 -8.63 -35.94
C THR A 112 -24.06 -8.59 -37.39
N PRO A 113 -24.75 -9.61 -37.93
CA PRO A 113 -25.15 -9.58 -39.32
C PRO A 113 -26.05 -8.36 -39.52
N ARG A 114 -25.65 -7.40 -40.36
CA ARG A 114 -26.57 -6.37 -40.84
C ARG A 114 -27.71 -7.11 -41.53
N ARG A 115 -28.89 -7.13 -40.92
CA ARG A 115 -30.11 -7.61 -41.61
C ARG A 115 -30.37 -6.67 -42.79
N PRO A 116 -30.44 -7.18 -44.03
CA PRO A 116 -31.04 -6.42 -45.12
C PRO A 116 -32.58 -6.50 -45.06
N ALA A 117 -33.16 -5.42 -45.60
CA ALA A 117 -34.58 -5.07 -45.80
C ALA A 117 -35.30 -4.48 -44.58
#